data_AF-A0A8D8BR94-F1
#
_entry.id   AF-A0A8D8BR94-F1
#
_cell.length_a   1.000
_cell.length_b   1.000
_cell.length_c   1.000
_cell.angle_alpha   90.00
_cell.angle_beta   90.00
_cell.angle_gamma   90.00
#
_symmetry.space_group_name_H-M   'P 1'
#
loop_
_entity.id
_entity.type
_entity.pdbx_description
1 polymer ?
#
loop_
_entity_poly.entity_id
_entity_poly.type
_entity_poly.pdbx_seq_one_letter_code
_entity_poly.pdbx_strand_id
1 'polypeptide(L)'
;MCNTMIETTDKCTDASVVEEEDDSKLPISFVYARHLDRIEGINCITQSWRVKERMKTVSVALVLCLNVGVDPPDVVKIQPCSRLECWIDPSSVSPQKAMELIGNNLQKQYERWQPRARYKHSLDPTVEDVKKLCTSLRRNSKEERVLFHYNGHGVPRPTVNGEIWVFNRTYTQYIPLSIYDLQTWMGAPSIYVYDCSNAGIIVNSFNTFAEQHEKELEQMRARSGSTAGHSDPEAA
;
A
#
# COMPACT_ATOMS: atom_id res chain seq x y z
N MET A 1 56.56 -109.62 8.04
CA MET A 1 57.63 -109.30 9.02
C MET A 1 58.03 -107.86 8.81
N CYS A 2 57.83 -107.02 9.82
CA CYS A 2 58.24 -105.62 9.86
C CYS A 2 59.77 -105.48 9.85
N ASN A 3 60.26 -104.33 9.36
CA ASN A 3 61.13 -103.40 10.11
C ASN A 3 61.53 -102.20 9.22
N THR A 4 61.12 -100.96 9.58
CA THR A 4 61.88 -99.94 10.36
C THR A 4 62.43 -98.87 9.38
N MET A 5 61.77 -97.71 9.25
CA MET A 5 62.02 -96.41 9.90
C MET A 5 63.29 -95.66 9.41
N ILE A 6 63.10 -94.43 8.88
CA ILE A 6 63.81 -93.15 9.17
C ILE A 6 64.08 -92.25 7.93
N GLU A 7 63.49 -91.03 8.01
CA GLU A 7 63.92 -89.69 7.53
C GLU A 7 64.09 -89.42 6.02
N THR A 8 63.85 -88.21 5.47
CA THR A 8 63.77 -86.86 6.05
C THR A 8 63.04 -85.94 5.07
N THR A 9 62.26 -85.00 5.63
CA THR A 9 61.95 -83.63 5.19
C THR A 9 62.21 -83.20 3.74
N ASP A 10 61.19 -82.60 3.12
CA ASP A 10 61.38 -81.34 2.42
C ASP A 10 60.18 -80.42 2.55
N LYS A 11 60.47 -79.15 2.84
CA LYS A 11 59.53 -78.05 3.04
C LYS A 11 58.77 -77.75 1.75
N CYS A 12 57.45 -77.58 1.82
CA CYS A 12 56.70 -76.85 0.81
C CYS A 12 55.96 -75.69 1.49
N THR A 13 56.43 -74.49 1.18
CA THR A 13 55.74 -73.21 1.38
C THR A 13 54.41 -73.23 0.63
N ASP A 14 53.29 -73.10 1.34
CA ASP A 14 52.03 -72.76 0.70
C ASP A 14 51.55 -71.43 1.26
N ALA A 15 51.68 -70.41 0.41
CA ALA A 15 51.20 -69.07 0.65
C ALA A 15 49.68 -69.07 0.47
N SER A 16 48.96 -69.21 1.58
CA SER A 16 47.54 -68.87 1.60
C SER A 16 47.42 -67.38 1.31
N VAL A 17 46.96 -67.03 0.11
CA VAL A 17 46.48 -65.69 -0.21
C VAL A 17 45.29 -65.45 0.73
N VAL A 18 45.55 -64.76 1.84
CA VAL A 18 44.52 -64.13 2.64
C VAL A 18 44.00 -63.03 1.73
N GLU A 19 42.84 -63.21 1.11
CA GLU A 19 42.07 -62.06 0.64
C GLU A 19 41.80 -61.25 1.91
N GLU A 20 42.64 -60.24 2.17
CA GLU A 20 42.37 -59.25 3.20
C GLU A 20 41.08 -58.54 2.75
N GLU A 21 39.94 -59.08 3.17
CA GLU A 21 38.67 -58.39 3.09
C GLU A 21 38.88 -57.06 3.80
N ASP A 22 38.99 -56.01 2.99
CA ASP A 22 39.25 -54.66 3.46
C ASP A 22 38.10 -54.25 4.39
N ASP A 23 38.35 -54.30 5.70
CA ASP A 23 37.39 -54.00 6.77
C ASP A 23 36.68 -52.65 6.56
N SER A 24 37.30 -51.71 5.83
CA SER A 24 36.70 -50.43 5.47
C SER A 24 35.46 -50.56 4.57
N LYS A 25 35.28 -51.70 3.91
CA LYS A 25 34.13 -52.02 3.04
C LYS A 25 32.99 -52.69 3.80
N LEU A 26 33.19 -53.07 5.05
CA LEU A 26 32.15 -53.69 5.86
C LEU A 26 31.06 -52.65 6.20
N PRO A 27 29.78 -53.00 6.06
CA PRO A 27 28.69 -52.08 6.35
C PRO A 27 28.63 -51.79 7.86
N ILE A 28 28.86 -50.53 8.24
CA ILE A 28 28.81 -50.13 9.64
C ILE A 28 27.34 -49.95 10.06
N SER A 29 26.93 -50.70 11.08
CA SER A 29 25.59 -50.62 11.64
C SER A 29 25.45 -49.43 12.60
N PHE A 30 24.26 -48.86 12.67
CA PHE A 30 23.91 -47.78 13.62
C PHE A 30 24.69 -46.45 13.46
N VAL A 31 25.17 -46.11 12.27
CA VAL A 31 25.95 -44.86 12.02
C VAL A 31 25.17 -43.71 11.39
N TYR A 32 23.88 -43.89 11.12
CA TYR A 32 23.04 -42.81 10.59
C TYR A 32 22.73 -41.74 11.66
N ALA A 33 22.46 -40.51 11.23
CA ALA A 33 22.14 -39.36 12.10
C ALA A 33 21.09 -39.68 13.19
N ARG A 34 20.06 -40.49 12.88
CA ARG A 34 19.06 -40.94 13.87
C ARG A 34 19.59 -41.78 15.04
N HIS A 35 20.80 -42.33 14.91
CA HIS A 35 21.46 -43.17 15.92
C HIS A 35 22.57 -42.41 16.65
N LEU A 36 23.25 -41.50 15.95
CA LEU A 36 24.38 -40.72 16.49
C LEU A 36 23.92 -39.42 17.15
N ASP A 37 22.94 -38.74 16.57
CA ASP A 37 22.44 -37.46 17.06
C ASP A 37 21.27 -37.65 18.03
N ARG A 38 21.15 -36.74 18.98
CA ARG A 38 19.98 -36.67 19.85
C ARG A 38 18.75 -36.32 19.02
N ILE A 39 17.73 -37.15 19.10
CA ILE A 39 16.46 -36.90 18.41
C ILE A 39 15.75 -35.74 19.13
N GLU A 40 15.83 -34.55 18.56
CA GLU A 40 15.16 -33.35 19.04
C GLU A 40 14.05 -32.92 18.07
N GLY A 41 13.00 -32.31 18.61
CA GLY A 41 11.94 -31.71 17.80
C GLY A 41 12.46 -30.49 17.05
N ILE A 42 11.95 -30.26 15.83
CA ILE A 42 12.30 -29.06 15.06
C ILE A 42 11.84 -27.82 15.82
N ASN A 43 12.75 -26.87 16.04
CA ASN A 43 12.40 -25.55 16.56
C ASN A 43 11.57 -24.79 15.52
N CYS A 44 10.26 -24.78 15.70
CA CYS A 44 9.32 -24.06 14.84
C CYS A 44 9.44 -22.54 15.06
N ILE A 45 10.20 -21.86 14.20
CA ILE A 45 10.23 -20.40 14.14
C ILE A 45 8.89 -19.90 13.59
N THR A 46 8.25 -18.98 14.31
CA THR A 46 7.00 -18.35 13.88
C THR A 46 7.24 -17.55 12.59
N GLN A 47 6.56 -17.95 11.52
CA GLN A 47 6.67 -17.30 10.23
C GLN A 47 5.64 -16.17 10.10
N SER A 48 6.08 -14.97 9.70
CA SER A 48 5.24 -13.77 9.60
C SER A 48 4.80 -13.39 8.17
N TRP A 49 4.84 -14.33 7.21
CA TRP A 49 4.48 -14.07 5.81
C TRP A 49 2.99 -13.83 5.56
N ARG A 50 2.11 -14.17 6.52
CA ARG A 50 0.67 -13.99 6.37
C ARG A 50 0.27 -12.54 6.62
N VAL A 51 -0.27 -11.90 5.58
CA VAL A 51 -0.95 -10.60 5.72
C VAL A 51 -2.16 -10.79 6.66
N LYS A 52 -2.09 -10.20 7.85
CA LYS A 52 -3.12 -10.34 8.89
C LYS A 52 -4.42 -9.60 8.53
N GLU A 53 -4.30 -8.46 7.85
CA GLU A 53 -5.43 -7.58 7.56
C GLU A 53 -5.49 -7.29 6.05
N ARG A 54 -6.54 -7.78 5.40
CA ARG A 54 -6.76 -7.56 3.97
C ARG A 54 -7.63 -6.33 3.76
N MET A 55 -6.99 -5.19 3.61
CA MET A 55 -7.66 -3.92 3.36
C MET A 55 -8.28 -3.86 1.95
N LYS A 56 -9.46 -3.28 1.81
CA LYS A 56 -10.11 -3.07 0.50
C LYS A 56 -10.43 -1.60 0.28
N THR A 57 -10.30 -1.15 -0.97
CA THR A 57 -10.84 0.14 -1.39
C THR A 57 -12.30 -0.04 -1.77
N VAL A 58 -13.21 0.49 -0.95
CA VAL A 58 -14.67 0.32 -1.13
C VAL A 58 -15.35 1.53 -1.74
N SER A 59 -14.70 2.69 -1.74
CA SER A 59 -15.28 3.94 -2.25
C SER A 59 -14.22 4.81 -2.91
N VAL A 60 -14.64 5.50 -3.97
CA VAL A 60 -13.77 6.31 -4.84
C VAL A 60 -14.43 7.66 -5.09
N ALA A 61 -13.74 8.74 -4.70
CA ALA A 61 -14.05 10.12 -5.07
C ALA A 61 -13.21 10.51 -6.29
N LEU A 62 -13.88 10.93 -7.37
CA LEU A 62 -13.25 11.49 -8.57
C LEU A 62 -13.55 12.99 -8.62
N VAL A 63 -12.61 13.81 -8.16
CA VAL A 63 -12.72 15.27 -8.17
C VAL A 63 -11.98 15.79 -9.39
N LEU A 64 -12.74 16.39 -10.32
CA LEU A 64 -12.21 16.91 -11.58
C LEU A 64 -12.39 18.42 -11.60
N CYS A 65 -11.29 19.16 -11.64
CA CYS A 65 -11.26 20.61 -11.75
C CYS A 65 -10.60 21.01 -13.07
N LEU A 66 -11.40 21.04 -14.15
CA LEU A 66 -10.91 21.17 -15.53
C LEU A 66 -11.35 22.47 -16.21
N ASN A 67 -12.49 23.06 -15.83
CA ASN A 67 -13.04 24.28 -16.43
C ASN A 67 -12.86 24.35 -17.96
N VAL A 68 -13.39 23.34 -18.65
CA VAL A 68 -13.10 23.07 -20.07
C VAL A 68 -13.27 24.33 -20.92
N GLY A 69 -12.20 24.71 -21.63
CA GLY A 69 -12.17 25.88 -22.51
C GLY A 69 -11.60 27.15 -21.89
N VAL A 70 -11.29 27.13 -20.59
CA VAL A 70 -10.65 28.26 -19.89
C VAL A 70 -9.37 27.78 -19.22
N ASP A 71 -8.24 28.31 -19.65
CA ASP A 71 -6.93 27.95 -19.10
C ASP A 71 -6.65 28.73 -17.80
N PRO A 72 -6.02 28.11 -16.78
CA PRO A 72 -5.62 28.81 -15.57
C PRO A 72 -4.49 29.81 -15.84
N PRO A 73 -4.41 30.91 -15.07
CA PRO A 73 -3.52 32.04 -15.37
C PRO A 73 -2.02 31.73 -15.25
N ASP A 74 -1.65 30.65 -14.58
CA ASP A 74 -0.25 30.29 -14.31
C ASP A 74 0.31 29.21 -15.26
N VAL A 75 -0.50 28.76 -16.23
CA VAL A 75 -0.11 27.75 -17.22
C VAL A 75 -0.20 28.35 -18.63
N VAL A 76 0.94 28.58 -19.25
CA VAL A 76 1.02 28.97 -20.67
C VAL A 76 1.05 27.71 -21.52
N LYS A 77 -0.02 27.45 -22.28
CA LYS A 77 -0.05 26.34 -23.24
C LYS A 77 0.75 26.66 -24.50
N ILE A 78 1.62 25.73 -24.89
CA ILE A 78 2.37 25.79 -26.15
C ILE A 78 1.49 25.36 -27.33
N GLN A 79 1.91 25.65 -28.57
CA GLN A 79 1.22 25.21 -29.77
C GLN A 79 2.14 24.32 -30.63
N PRO A 80 1.83 23.01 -30.82
CA PRO A 80 0.68 22.27 -30.29
C PRO A 80 0.81 21.89 -28.80
N CYS A 81 -0.32 21.79 -28.09
CA CYS A 81 -0.39 21.27 -26.71
C CYS A 81 -1.05 19.89 -26.67
N SER A 82 -0.75 19.11 -25.61
CA SER A 82 -1.55 17.93 -25.27
C SER A 82 -2.93 18.38 -24.78
N ARG A 83 -4.00 17.75 -25.30
CA ARG A 83 -5.38 18.16 -25.04
C ARG A 83 -6.29 17.02 -24.60
N LEU A 84 -5.89 15.77 -24.81
CA LEU A 84 -6.74 14.63 -24.50
C LEU A 84 -6.82 14.46 -22.98
N GLU A 85 -8.05 14.43 -22.47
CA GLU A 85 -8.34 14.15 -21.07
C GLU A 85 -9.15 12.86 -20.98
N CYS A 86 -8.62 11.87 -20.26
CA CYS A 86 -9.22 10.53 -20.18
C CYS A 86 -9.60 9.98 -21.57
N TRP A 87 -8.73 10.13 -22.58
CA TRP A 87 -8.95 9.70 -23.96
C TRP A 87 -10.10 10.40 -24.70
N ILE A 88 -10.58 11.54 -24.20
CA ILE A 88 -11.59 12.39 -24.84
C ILE A 88 -10.92 13.70 -25.22
N ASP A 89 -11.20 14.21 -26.42
CA ASP A 89 -10.84 15.58 -26.80
C ASP A 89 -11.91 16.55 -26.23
N PRO A 90 -11.57 17.41 -25.26
CA PRO A 90 -12.55 18.33 -24.68
C PRO A 90 -13.06 19.37 -25.68
N SER A 91 -12.34 19.60 -26.79
CA SER A 91 -12.72 20.57 -27.83
C SER A 91 -13.68 20.01 -28.88
N SER A 92 -13.90 18.70 -28.92
CA SER A 92 -14.78 18.07 -29.93
C SER A 92 -16.27 18.14 -29.58
N VAL A 93 -16.63 18.53 -28.35
CA VAL A 93 -18.01 18.64 -27.86
C VAL A 93 -18.18 19.90 -27.02
N SER A 94 -19.40 20.21 -26.58
CA SER A 94 -19.63 21.33 -25.66
C SER A 94 -18.91 21.10 -24.32
N PRO A 95 -18.41 22.15 -23.64
CA PRO A 95 -17.68 22.02 -22.37
C PRO A 95 -18.39 21.20 -21.30
N GLN A 96 -19.70 21.42 -21.14
CA GLN A 96 -20.52 20.66 -20.18
C GLN A 96 -20.57 19.17 -20.55
N LYS A 97 -20.68 18.87 -21.85
CA LYS A 97 -20.71 17.47 -22.30
C LYS A 97 -19.35 16.81 -22.22
N ALA A 98 -18.27 17.55 -22.48
CA ALA A 98 -16.90 17.08 -22.30
C ALA A 98 -16.68 16.65 -20.85
N MET A 99 -17.06 17.48 -19.87
CA MET A 99 -16.91 17.18 -18.44
C MET A 99 -17.61 15.87 -18.04
N GLU A 100 -18.86 15.69 -18.47
CA GLU A 100 -19.60 14.43 -18.22
C GLU A 100 -18.91 13.22 -18.84
N LEU A 101 -18.45 13.32 -20.09
CA LEU A 101 -17.79 12.22 -20.79
C LEU A 101 -16.46 11.85 -20.13
N ILE A 102 -15.65 12.85 -19.77
CA ILE A 102 -14.37 12.67 -19.09
C ILE A 102 -14.60 11.99 -17.73
N GLY A 103 -15.53 12.50 -16.91
CA GLY A 103 -15.86 11.90 -15.61
C GLY A 103 -16.32 10.45 -15.70
N ASN A 104 -17.21 10.16 -16.66
CA ASN A 104 -17.69 8.79 -16.89
C ASN A 104 -16.59 7.88 -17.42
N ASN A 105 -15.70 8.36 -18.29
CA ASN A 105 -14.63 7.53 -18.82
C ASN A 105 -13.54 7.26 -17.78
N LEU A 106 -13.21 8.24 -16.93
CA LEU A 106 -12.31 8.04 -15.79
C LEU A 106 -12.88 7.00 -14.82
N GLN A 107 -14.18 7.07 -14.53
CA GLN A 107 -14.84 6.06 -13.71
C GLN A 107 -14.68 4.66 -14.31
N LYS A 108 -14.97 4.48 -15.61
CA LYS A 108 -14.78 3.19 -16.32
C LYS A 108 -13.35 2.68 -16.25
N GLN A 109 -12.36 3.56 -16.33
CA GLN A 109 -10.95 3.19 -16.20
C GLN A 109 -10.63 2.61 -14.82
N TYR A 110 -11.16 3.21 -13.74
CA TYR A 110 -10.99 2.68 -12.38
C TYR A 110 -11.82 1.41 -12.14
N GLU A 111 -13.03 1.33 -12.69
CA GLU A 111 -13.90 0.13 -12.58
C GLU A 111 -13.22 -1.12 -13.13
N ARG A 112 -12.34 -0.99 -14.13
CA ARG A 112 -11.51 -2.09 -14.64
C ARG A 112 -10.60 -2.70 -13.57
N TRP A 113 -10.08 -1.88 -12.65
CA TRP A 113 -9.21 -2.32 -11.55
C TRP A 113 -9.98 -2.73 -10.30
N GLN A 114 -11.08 -2.03 -9.97
CA GLN A 114 -11.92 -2.31 -8.82
C GLN A 114 -13.41 -2.15 -9.16
N PRO A 115 -14.07 -3.17 -9.72
CA PRO A 115 -15.44 -3.05 -10.24
C PRO A 115 -16.52 -2.94 -9.14
N ARG A 116 -16.21 -3.35 -7.90
CA ARG A 116 -17.18 -3.41 -6.79
C ARG A 116 -17.16 -2.18 -5.87
N ALA A 117 -16.28 -1.21 -6.13
CA ALA A 117 -16.25 0.02 -5.34
C ALA A 117 -17.42 0.95 -5.70
N ARG A 118 -17.79 1.82 -4.77
CA ARG A 118 -18.77 2.88 -5.01
C ARG A 118 -18.05 4.11 -5.57
N TYR A 119 -18.34 4.44 -6.82
CA TYR A 119 -17.78 5.59 -7.52
C TYR A 119 -18.68 6.81 -7.39
N LYS A 120 -18.08 7.96 -7.08
CA LYS A 120 -18.73 9.26 -7.10
C LYS A 120 -17.80 10.28 -7.73
N HIS A 121 -18.22 10.89 -8.84
CA HIS A 121 -17.50 11.99 -9.45
C HIS A 121 -18.11 13.34 -9.05
N SER A 122 -17.26 14.35 -8.96
CA SER A 122 -17.60 15.73 -8.66
C SER A 122 -16.88 16.60 -9.70
N LEU A 123 -17.66 17.16 -10.61
CA LEU A 123 -17.19 17.88 -11.80
C LEU A 123 -17.21 19.37 -11.50
N ASP A 124 -16.06 20.02 -11.60
CA ASP A 124 -15.79 21.42 -11.23
C ASP A 124 -16.44 21.81 -9.88
N PRO A 125 -16.12 21.12 -8.78
CA PRO A 125 -16.84 21.32 -7.52
C PRO A 125 -16.48 22.60 -6.78
N THR A 126 -17.34 22.95 -5.83
CA THR A 126 -17.01 23.88 -4.75
C THR A 126 -16.38 23.17 -3.55
N VAL A 127 -15.77 23.94 -2.65
CA VAL A 127 -15.24 23.41 -1.36
C VAL A 127 -16.31 22.62 -0.59
N GLU A 128 -17.56 23.12 -0.58
CA GLU A 128 -18.65 22.48 0.14
C GLU A 128 -19.05 21.14 -0.52
N ASP A 129 -18.98 21.06 -1.85
CA ASP A 129 -19.25 19.80 -2.57
C ASP A 129 -18.18 18.76 -2.28
N VAL A 130 -16.90 19.15 -2.28
CA VAL A 130 -15.78 18.28 -1.90
C VAL A 130 -15.91 17.82 -0.45
N LYS A 131 -16.25 18.73 0.48
CA LYS A 131 -16.47 18.40 1.89
C LYS A 131 -17.59 17.38 2.06
N LYS A 132 -18.75 17.62 1.45
CA LYS A 132 -19.90 16.69 1.49
C LYS A 132 -19.54 15.34 0.88
N LEU A 133 -18.81 15.33 -0.23
CA LEU A 133 -18.36 14.09 -0.88
C LEU A 133 -17.45 13.28 0.05
N CYS A 134 -16.37 13.88 0.55
CA CYS A 134 -15.38 13.20 1.38
C CYS A 134 -15.99 12.67 2.68
N THR A 135 -16.72 13.53 3.40
CA THR A 135 -17.37 13.15 4.67
C THR A 135 -18.43 12.05 4.46
N SER A 136 -19.21 12.12 3.37
CA SER A 136 -20.18 11.08 3.02
C SER A 136 -19.49 9.74 2.74
N LEU A 137 -18.42 9.73 1.94
CA LEU A 137 -17.69 8.51 1.60
C LEU A 137 -17.00 7.89 2.81
N ARG A 138 -16.35 8.69 3.66
CA ARG A 138 -15.76 8.20 4.91
C ARG A 138 -16.82 7.56 5.81
N ARG A 139 -17.92 8.28 6.09
CA ARG A 139 -19.01 7.76 6.94
C ARG A 139 -19.55 6.40 6.46
N ASN A 140 -19.66 6.23 5.14
CA ASN A 140 -20.18 5.00 4.55
C ASN A 140 -19.13 3.86 4.43
N SER A 141 -17.84 4.19 4.49
CA SER A 141 -16.73 3.23 4.34
C SER A 141 -16.18 2.73 5.66
N LYS A 142 -16.46 3.44 6.77
CA LYS A 142 -16.00 3.08 8.12
C LYS A 142 -14.47 2.92 8.14
N GLU A 143 -13.98 1.70 8.36
CA GLU A 143 -12.57 1.31 8.45
C GLU A 143 -11.98 0.87 7.11
N GLU A 144 -12.78 0.84 6.04
CA GLU A 144 -12.29 0.49 4.71
C GLU A 144 -11.66 1.69 4.00
N ARG A 145 -10.83 1.40 3.00
CA ARG A 145 -10.07 2.43 2.29
C ARG A 145 -10.96 3.23 1.35
N VAL A 146 -10.79 4.56 1.38
CA VAL A 146 -11.39 5.49 0.41
C VAL A 146 -10.30 6.05 -0.50
N LEU A 147 -10.53 6.01 -1.83
CA LEU A 147 -9.66 6.66 -2.81
C LEU A 147 -10.17 8.06 -3.11
N PHE A 148 -9.25 9.04 -3.13
CA PHE A 148 -9.50 10.39 -3.59
C PHE A 148 -8.60 10.67 -4.79
N HIS A 149 -9.21 10.80 -5.97
CA HIS A 149 -8.53 11.25 -7.18
C HIS A 149 -8.85 12.72 -7.39
N TYR A 150 -7.81 13.55 -7.51
CA TYR A 150 -7.92 14.97 -7.83
C TYR A 150 -7.20 15.24 -9.13
N ASN A 151 -7.94 15.74 -10.12
CA ASN A 151 -7.36 16.32 -11.33
C ASN A 151 -7.52 17.84 -11.29
N GLY A 152 -6.41 18.56 -11.38
CA GLY A 152 -6.34 20.02 -11.24
C GLY A 152 -5.84 20.74 -12.49
N HIS A 153 -6.10 20.24 -13.71
CA HIS A 153 -5.59 20.85 -14.94
C HIS A 153 -6.26 22.18 -15.33
N GLY A 154 -7.45 22.48 -14.82
CA GLY A 154 -8.20 23.72 -15.09
C GLY A 154 -8.04 24.82 -14.05
N VAL A 155 -7.15 24.61 -13.07
CA VAL A 155 -6.96 25.50 -11.92
C VAL A 155 -5.46 25.80 -11.72
N PRO A 156 -5.11 26.83 -10.94
CA PRO A 156 -3.71 27.12 -10.67
C PRO A 156 -2.96 25.98 -9.98
N ARG A 157 -1.63 26.02 -10.05
CA ARG A 157 -0.78 25.06 -9.33
C ARG A 157 -1.00 25.11 -7.81
N PRO A 158 -0.82 23.96 -7.12
CA PRO A 158 -0.87 23.91 -5.67
C PRO A 158 0.11 24.88 -5.01
N THR A 159 -0.27 25.45 -3.87
CA THR A 159 0.53 26.46 -3.16
C THR A 159 1.49 25.78 -2.17
N VAL A 160 2.58 26.49 -1.83
CA VAL A 160 3.53 26.05 -0.78
C VAL A 160 2.91 26.02 0.62
N ASN A 161 1.75 26.66 0.81
CA ASN A 161 0.98 26.62 2.05
C ASN A 161 0.17 25.32 2.19
N GLY A 162 0.25 24.42 1.21
CA GLY A 162 -0.49 23.16 1.22
C GLY A 162 -1.95 23.33 0.86
N GLU A 163 -2.23 24.11 -0.19
CA GLU A 163 -3.57 24.30 -0.74
C GLU A 163 -3.64 23.78 -2.18
N ILE A 164 -4.77 23.15 -2.49
CA ILE A 164 -5.20 22.86 -3.86
C ILE A 164 -6.36 23.78 -4.23
N TRP A 165 -6.71 23.84 -5.52
CA TRP A 165 -7.71 24.80 -6.00
C TRP A 165 -8.98 24.09 -6.47
N VAL A 166 -10.11 24.70 -6.13
CA VAL A 166 -11.46 24.33 -6.61
C VAL A 166 -12.19 25.59 -7.05
N PHE A 167 -13.47 25.50 -7.41
CA PHE A 167 -14.23 26.65 -7.92
C PHE A 167 -15.19 27.24 -6.89
N ASN A 168 -15.64 28.47 -7.13
CA ASN A 168 -16.87 28.98 -6.56
C ASN A 168 -18.09 28.56 -7.42
N ARG A 169 -19.30 28.76 -6.89
CA ARG A 169 -20.55 28.34 -7.57
C ARG A 169 -20.76 28.98 -8.96
N THR A 170 -20.20 30.17 -9.16
CA THR A 170 -20.36 30.95 -10.39
C THR A 170 -19.19 30.75 -11.37
N TYR A 171 -18.20 29.93 -11.02
CA TYR A 171 -16.99 29.68 -11.82
C TYR A 171 -16.22 30.95 -12.20
N THR A 172 -16.24 31.96 -11.31
CA THR A 172 -15.55 33.25 -11.50
C THR A 172 -14.24 33.34 -10.74
N GLN A 173 -14.06 32.49 -9.71
CA GLN A 173 -12.90 32.51 -8.84
C GLN A 173 -12.44 31.10 -8.53
N TYR A 174 -11.12 30.94 -8.44
CA TYR A 174 -10.50 29.78 -7.83
C TYR A 174 -10.49 29.97 -6.31
N ILE A 175 -10.95 28.95 -5.61
CA ILE A 175 -11.07 28.93 -4.15
C ILE A 175 -10.03 27.96 -3.61
N PRO A 176 -9.15 28.39 -2.68
CA PRO A 176 -8.17 27.49 -2.09
C PRO A 176 -8.87 26.50 -1.15
N LEU A 177 -8.43 25.25 -1.22
CA LEU A 177 -8.83 24.15 -0.36
C LEU A 177 -7.58 23.62 0.35
N SER A 178 -7.56 23.72 1.67
CA SER A 178 -6.47 23.23 2.50
C SER A 178 -6.38 21.70 2.46
N ILE A 179 -5.16 21.18 2.28
CA ILE A 179 -4.88 19.74 2.37
C ILE A 179 -5.13 19.22 3.80
N TYR A 180 -4.93 20.05 4.82
CA TYR A 180 -5.24 19.73 6.20
C TYR A 180 -6.74 19.38 6.39
N ASP A 181 -7.62 20.22 5.83
CA ASP A 181 -9.07 20.01 5.89
C ASP A 181 -9.47 18.77 5.09
N LEU A 182 -8.89 18.59 3.90
CA LEU A 182 -9.14 17.41 3.05
C LEU A 182 -8.77 16.11 3.77
N GLN A 183 -7.60 16.07 4.42
CA GLN A 183 -7.16 14.92 5.22
C GLN A 183 -8.16 14.61 6.34
N THR A 184 -8.63 15.65 7.03
CA THR A 184 -9.63 15.52 8.10
C THR A 184 -10.94 14.94 7.58
N TRP A 185 -11.46 15.41 6.44
CA TRP A 185 -12.73 14.91 5.88
C TRP A 185 -12.63 13.49 5.33
N MET A 186 -11.48 13.14 4.76
CA MET A 186 -11.22 11.83 4.18
C MET A 186 -10.95 10.77 5.25
N GLY A 187 -10.34 11.12 6.38
CA GLY A 187 -9.99 10.21 7.46
C GLY A 187 -9.09 9.04 7.03
N ALA A 188 -8.82 8.12 7.97
CA ALA A 188 -8.05 6.89 7.72
C ALA A 188 -8.97 5.65 7.64
N PRO A 189 -8.66 4.64 6.82
CA PRO A 189 -7.57 4.59 5.83
C PRO A 189 -7.97 5.23 4.48
N SER A 190 -7.06 5.95 3.84
CA SER A 190 -7.30 6.65 2.57
C SER A 190 -6.11 6.55 1.62
N ILE A 191 -6.36 6.77 0.33
CA ILE A 191 -5.33 6.84 -0.72
C ILE A 191 -5.65 8.01 -1.64
N TYR A 192 -4.61 8.75 -2.05
CA TYR A 192 -4.75 9.97 -2.84
C TYR A 192 -4.02 9.82 -4.17
N VAL A 193 -4.62 10.33 -5.23
CA VAL A 193 -4.03 10.45 -6.57
C VAL A 193 -4.16 11.91 -6.99
N TYR A 194 -3.03 12.58 -7.20
CA TYR A 194 -2.98 13.98 -7.59
C TYR A 194 -2.45 14.09 -9.02
N ASP A 195 -3.34 14.45 -9.94
CA ASP A 195 -3.05 14.72 -11.35
C ASP A 195 -3.12 16.23 -11.59
N CYS A 196 -2.01 16.90 -11.33
CA CYS A 196 -1.88 18.34 -11.53
C CYS A 196 -0.42 18.74 -11.67
N SER A 197 -0.20 19.93 -12.23
CA SER A 197 1.15 20.51 -12.28
C SER A 197 1.67 20.76 -10.86
N ASN A 198 2.95 20.45 -10.61
CA ASN A 198 3.61 20.61 -9.30
C ASN A 198 2.98 19.79 -8.14
N ALA A 199 2.39 18.63 -8.43
CA ALA A 199 1.78 17.76 -7.41
C ALA A 199 2.71 17.37 -6.23
N GLY A 200 4.03 17.39 -6.39
CA GLY A 200 4.99 17.12 -5.32
C GLY A 200 4.86 18.04 -4.10
N ILE A 201 4.40 19.28 -4.29
CA ILE A 201 4.15 20.23 -3.19
C ILE A 201 3.02 19.72 -2.29
N ILE A 202 2.00 19.09 -2.88
CA ILE A 202 0.89 18.51 -2.13
C ILE A 202 1.41 17.40 -1.22
N VAL A 203 2.26 16.51 -1.73
CA VAL A 203 2.80 15.38 -0.96
C VAL A 203 3.65 15.86 0.22
N ASN A 204 4.50 16.86 0.01
CA ASN A 204 5.31 17.45 1.09
C ASN A 204 4.43 18.07 2.19
N SER A 205 3.41 18.82 1.79
CA SER A 205 2.46 19.44 2.71
C SER A 205 1.62 18.40 3.44
N PHE A 206 1.21 17.34 2.75
CA PHE A 206 0.44 16.23 3.30
C PHE A 206 1.17 15.55 4.46
N ASN A 207 2.48 15.26 4.30
CA ASN A 207 3.28 14.66 5.38
C ASN A 207 3.37 15.58 6.61
N THR A 208 3.61 16.87 6.38
CA THR A 208 3.69 17.87 7.46
C THR A 208 2.37 17.95 8.24
N PHE A 209 1.25 18.02 7.52
CA PHE A 209 -0.07 18.07 8.14
C PHE A 209 -0.47 16.75 8.81
N ALA A 210 -0.01 15.60 8.32
CA ALA A 210 -0.24 14.31 8.96
C ALA A 210 0.46 14.20 10.31
N GLU A 211 1.73 14.61 10.41
CA GLU A 211 2.44 14.68 11.69
C GLU A 211 1.78 15.64 12.67
N GLN A 212 1.29 16.78 12.17
CA GLN A 212 0.56 17.74 13.00
C GLN A 212 -0.75 17.13 13.54
N HIS A 213 -1.53 16.46 12.68
CA HIS A 213 -2.78 15.83 13.06
C HIS A 213 -2.59 14.72 14.10
N GLU A 214 -1.50 13.95 13.99
CA GLU A 214 -1.14 12.93 14.97
C GLU A 214 -0.79 13.54 16.33
N LYS A 215 0.06 14.59 16.35
CA LYS A 215 0.41 15.32 17.58
C LYS A 215 -0.81 15.91 18.28
N GLU A 216 -1.73 16.51 17.52
CA GLU A 216 -2.97 17.07 18.06
C GLU A 216 -3.86 15.97 18.66
N LEU A 217 -3.97 14.82 17.99
CA LEU A 217 -4.73 13.67 18.49
C LEU A 217 -4.13 13.09 19.78
N GLU A 218 -2.81 12.98 19.87
CA GLU A 218 -2.12 12.55 21.08
C GLU A 218 -2.35 13.50 22.25
N GLN A 219 -2.28 14.81 22.02
CA GLN A 219 -2.56 15.82 23.04
C GLN A 219 -4.00 15.77 23.52
N MET A 220 -4.96 15.57 22.61
CA MET A 220 -6.37 15.39 22.98
C MET A 220 -6.57 14.14 23.84
N ARG A 221 -5.94 13.02 23.48
CA ARG A 221 -5.98 11.78 24.27
C ARG A 221 -5.38 11.96 25.66
N ALA A 222 -4.23 12.63 25.76
CA ALA A 222 -3.58 12.93 27.03
C ALA A 222 -4.47 13.78 27.96
N ARG A 223 -5.14 14.82 27.42
CA ARG A 223 -6.08 15.66 28.18
C ARG A 223 -7.32 14.91 28.65
N SER A 224 -7.80 13.96 27.83
CA SER A 224 -9.01 13.17 28.12
C SER A 224 -8.76 12.07 29.16
N GLY A 225 -7.50 11.66 29.36
CA GLY A 225 -7.08 10.67 30.35
C GLY A 225 -6.89 11.20 31.77
N SER A 226 -6.89 12.53 32.00
CA SER A 226 -6.61 13.13 33.31
C SER A 226 -7.83 13.33 34.22
N THR A 227 -9.05 12.98 33.81
CA THR A 227 -10.27 13.16 34.64
C THR A 227 -10.78 11.90 35.34
N ALA A 228 -10.10 10.76 35.21
CA ALA A 228 -10.43 9.52 35.91
C ALA A 228 -9.44 9.25 37.06
N GLY A 229 -9.49 10.06 38.13
CA GLY A 229 -8.54 9.91 39.23
C GLY A 229 -8.76 10.82 40.43
N HIS A 230 -10.00 10.95 40.92
CA HIS A 230 -10.22 11.41 42.30
C HIS A 230 -11.48 10.75 42.87
N SER A 231 -11.35 9.51 43.32
CA SER A 231 -12.25 8.93 44.32
C SER A 231 -11.56 9.14 45.67
N ASP A 232 -12.05 10.13 46.43
CA ASP A 232 -11.68 10.34 47.82
C ASP A 232 -11.93 9.07 48.64
N PRO A 233 -10.95 8.58 49.42
CA PRO A 233 -11.23 7.61 50.45
C PRO A 233 -11.73 8.32 51.70
N GLU A 234 -12.97 7.99 52.07
CA GLU A 234 -13.40 7.79 53.46
C GLU A 234 -13.44 9.01 54.40
N ALA A 235 -14.66 9.33 54.85
CA ALA A 235 -14.87 9.93 56.17
C ALA A 235 -16.15 9.33 56.80
N ALA A 236 -15.90 8.42 57.76
CA ALA A 236 -16.65 8.07 58.98
C ALA A 236 -18.18 8.14 58.99
#